data_AF-R5IV59-F1
#
_entry.id   AF-R5IV59-F1
#
_cell.length_a   1.000
_cell.length_b   1.000
_cell.length_c   1.000
_cell.angle_alpha   90.00
_cell.angle_beta   90.00
_cell.angle_gamma   90.00
#
_symmetry.space_group_name_H-M   'P 1'
#
loop_
_entity.id
_entity.type
_entity.pdbx_description
1 polymer ?
#
loop_
_entity_poly.entity_id
_entity_poly.type
_entity_poly.pdbx_seq_one_letter_code
_entity_poly.pdbx_strand_id
1 'polypeptide(L)'
;MSKFILAFCSVKIGNSDIIISSKCIVGRYKMKNIVLCGSMKVKDKILEVAEALEKDGYNVLVPKECFEDLDKNSASRIHFDKICNLDNEIILIVNVTKNGIENYIGPNSFAEIAFGFYFHKRVYLLNNIYKPYEDELVGWKVTPLKGNLKLIK
;
A
#
# COMPACT_ATOMS: atom_id res chain seq x y z
N MET A 1 2.48 14.11 -5.37
CA MET A 1 2.65 14.84 -6.65
C MET A 1 1.66 14.29 -7.66
N SER A 2 0.75 15.12 -8.17
CA SER A 2 -0.23 14.71 -9.18
C SER A 2 0.39 14.80 -10.58
N LYS A 3 0.34 13.73 -11.38
CA LYS A 3 0.76 13.76 -12.79
C LYS A 3 -0.42 14.17 -13.67
N PHE A 4 -0.18 15.07 -14.61
CA PHE A 4 -1.11 15.39 -15.70
C PHE A 4 -0.73 14.56 -16.93
N ILE A 5 -1.70 13.89 -17.55
CA ILE A 5 -1.52 13.23 -18.85
C ILE A 5 -2.30 14.06 -19.86
N LEU A 6 -1.61 14.63 -20.86
CA LEU A 6 -2.28 15.17 -22.04
C LEU A 6 -2.53 14.01 -23.01
N ALA A 7 -3.79 13.70 -23.25
CA ALA A 7 -4.20 12.82 -24.34
C ALA A 7 -4.78 13.68 -25.48
N PHE A 8 -4.20 13.58 -26.67
CA PHE A 8 -4.75 14.16 -27.88
C PHE A 8 -5.60 13.10 -28.57
N CYS A 9 -6.89 13.39 -28.80
CA CYS A 9 -7.76 12.53 -29.58
C CYS A 9 -7.82 13.09 -31.01
N SER A 10 -7.44 12.29 -32.00
CA SER A 10 -7.63 12.63 -33.41
C SER A 10 -8.93 11.99 -33.89
N VAL A 11 -9.80 12.79 -34.52
CA VAL A 11 -11.04 12.30 -35.13
C VAL A 11 -10.94 12.51 -36.64
N LYS A 12 -11.10 11.44 -37.41
CA LYS A 12 -11.21 11.50 -38.87
C LYS A 12 -12.65 11.82 -39.28
N ILE A 13 -12.85 12.90 -40.03
CA ILE A 13 -14.11 13.21 -40.71
C ILE A 13 -13.80 13.37 -42.20
N GLY A 14 -14.14 12.37 -43.01
CA GLY A 14 -13.81 12.33 -44.44
C GLY A 14 -12.33 12.01 -44.72
N ASN A 15 -11.79 12.54 -45.83
CA ASN A 15 -10.39 12.36 -46.26
C ASN A 15 -9.41 13.40 -45.68
N SER A 16 -9.86 14.21 -44.72
CA SER A 16 -9.02 15.20 -44.02
C SER A 16 -8.90 14.85 -42.54
N ASP A 17 -7.66 14.80 -42.06
CA ASP A 17 -7.37 14.72 -40.63
C ASP A 17 -7.66 16.09 -39.98
N ILE A 18 -8.65 16.15 -39.10
CA ILE A 18 -8.96 17.35 -38.30
C ILE A 18 -8.45 17.11 -36.88
N ILE A 19 -7.44 17.87 -36.47
CA ILE A 19 -6.97 17.86 -35.08
C ILE A 19 -7.89 18.78 -34.28
N ILE A 20 -8.86 18.20 -33.57
CA ILE A 20 -9.72 18.95 -32.65
C ILE A 20 -8.96 19.12 -31.33
N SER A 21 -8.45 20.33 -31.07
CA SER A 21 -7.92 20.71 -29.75
C SER A 21 -9.08 21.01 -28.79
N SER A 22 -9.84 19.99 -28.42
CA SER A 22 -10.77 20.11 -27.30
C SER A 22 -10.01 19.86 -26.01
N LYS A 23 -10.01 20.85 -25.11
CA LYS A 23 -9.49 20.73 -23.75
C LYS A 23 -10.39 19.77 -22.98
N CYS A 24 -10.18 18.45 -23.12
CA CYS A 24 -10.83 17.47 -22.27
C CYS A 24 -10.45 17.76 -20.82
N ILE A 25 -11.45 17.84 -19.94
CA ILE A 25 -11.22 17.86 -18.50
C ILE A 25 -10.62 16.48 -18.15
N VAL A 26 -9.30 16.42 -18.07
CA VAL A 26 -8.60 15.24 -17.55
C VAL A 26 -8.84 15.26 -16.05
N GLY A 27 -9.79 14.45 -15.58
CA GLY A 27 -10.09 14.30 -14.16
C GLY A 27 -8.80 14.06 -13.38
N ARG A 28 -8.63 14.74 -12.23
CA ARG A 28 -7.48 14.52 -11.34
C ARG A 28 -7.51 13.08 -10.83
N TYR A 29 -6.63 12.23 -11.35
CA TYR A 29 -6.41 10.90 -10.78
C TYR A 29 -5.53 11.05 -9.52
N LYS A 30 -6.15 10.97 -8.32
CA LYS A 30 -5.41 10.93 -7.05
C LYS A 30 -4.77 9.54 -6.95
N MET A 31 -3.45 9.47 -7.05
CA MET A 31 -2.71 8.22 -6.77
C MET A 31 -3.01 7.81 -5.33
N LYS A 32 -3.35 6.53 -5.12
CA LYS A 32 -3.64 5.99 -3.79
C LYS A 32 -2.33 5.70 -3.05
N ASN A 33 -2.29 6.10 -1.78
CA ASN A 33 -1.15 5.82 -0.91
C ASN A 33 -1.32 4.45 -0.24
N ILE A 34 -0.25 3.66 -0.23
CA ILE A 34 -0.17 2.40 0.53
C ILE A 34 0.97 2.51 1.53
N VAL A 35 0.68 2.32 2.81
CA VAL A 35 1.72 2.16 3.84
C VAL A 35 2.11 0.69 3.92
N LEU A 36 3.38 0.38 3.65
CA LEU A 36 3.90 -0.97 3.85
C LEU A 36 4.38 -1.15 5.28
N CYS A 37 3.95 -2.24 5.87
CA CYS A 37 4.22 -2.61 7.25
C CYS A 37 4.79 -4.04 7.30
N GLY A 38 5.56 -4.37 8.33
CA GLY A 38 6.13 -5.70 8.46
C GLY A 38 7.42 -5.75 9.26
N SER A 39 7.90 -6.96 9.52
CA SER A 39 9.15 -7.13 10.26
C SER A 39 10.35 -6.66 9.44
N MET A 40 11.28 -5.92 10.04
CA MET A 40 12.56 -5.58 9.36
C MET A 40 13.41 -6.79 8.99
N LYS A 41 13.15 -7.97 9.59
CA LYS A 41 13.77 -9.24 9.16
C LYS A 41 13.28 -9.72 7.78
N VAL A 42 12.22 -9.13 7.23
CA VAL A 42 11.67 -9.45 5.90
C VAL A 42 11.79 -8.26 4.93
N LYS A 43 12.74 -7.35 5.19
CA LYS A 43 12.95 -6.12 4.41
C LYS A 43 13.03 -6.34 2.90
N ASP A 44 13.68 -7.40 2.45
CA ASP A 44 13.89 -7.65 1.02
C ASP A 44 12.55 -7.91 0.32
N LYS A 45 11.64 -8.63 1.00
CA LYS A 45 10.28 -8.83 0.49
C LYS A 45 9.44 -7.55 0.55
N ILE A 46 9.65 -6.70 1.56
CA ILE A 46 8.96 -5.40 1.63
C ILE A 46 9.33 -4.55 0.41
N LEU A 47 10.61 -4.51 0.04
CA LEU A 47 11.08 -3.76 -1.13
C LEU A 47 10.56 -4.36 -2.44
N GLU A 48 10.55 -5.68 -2.60
CA GLU A 48 9.97 -6.35 -3.77
C GLU A 48 8.48 -6.02 -3.94
N VAL A 49 7.71 -6.05 -2.84
CA VAL A 49 6.28 -5.69 -2.86
C VAL A 49 6.10 -4.20 -3.18
N ALA A 50 6.98 -3.33 -2.68
CA ALA A 50 6.96 -1.91 -2.99
C ALA A 50 7.11 -1.67 -4.50
N GLU A 51 8.13 -2.26 -5.12
CA GLU A 51 8.36 -2.13 -6.56
C GLU A 51 7.16 -2.63 -7.40
N ALA A 52 6.53 -3.72 -6.99
CA ALA A 52 5.36 -4.26 -7.67
C ALA A 52 4.17 -3.28 -7.61
N LEU A 53 3.89 -2.71 -6.43
CA LEU A 53 2.81 -1.74 -6.24
C LEU A 53 3.09 -0.40 -6.93
N GLU A 54 4.34 0.05 -6.95
CA GLU A 54 4.73 1.26 -7.68
C GLU A 54 4.52 1.10 -9.19
N LYS A 55 4.82 -0.08 -9.75
CA LYS A 55 4.53 -0.42 -11.16
C LYS A 55 3.02 -0.41 -11.45
N ASP A 56 2.20 -0.75 -10.47
CA ASP A 56 0.73 -0.69 -10.55
C ASP A 56 0.17 0.73 -10.31
N GLY A 57 1.04 1.74 -10.12
CA GLY A 57 0.65 3.16 -10.03
C GLY A 57 0.28 3.64 -8.63
N TYR A 58 0.60 2.87 -7.58
CA TYR A 58 0.45 3.30 -6.19
C TYR A 58 1.61 4.21 -5.76
N ASN A 59 1.32 5.10 -4.81
CA ASN A 59 2.36 5.79 -4.06
C ASN A 59 2.67 4.98 -2.79
N VAL A 60 3.81 4.32 -2.76
CA VAL A 60 4.15 3.37 -1.68
C VAL A 60 5.01 4.04 -0.62
N LEU A 61 4.60 3.90 0.64
CA LEU A 61 5.28 4.44 1.81
C LEU A 61 5.96 3.31 2.58
N VAL A 62 7.24 3.10 2.28
CA VAL A 62 8.09 2.08 2.92
C VAL A 62 8.53 2.54 4.33
N PRO A 63 8.72 1.61 5.30
CA PRO A 63 9.35 1.93 6.57
C PRO A 63 10.74 2.56 6.37
N LYS A 64 11.05 3.64 7.10
CA LYS A 64 12.36 4.33 6.92
C LYS A 64 13.54 3.47 7.34
N GLU A 65 13.32 2.57 8.30
CA GLU A 65 14.29 1.56 8.76
C GLU A 65 14.80 0.64 7.62
N CYS A 66 14.14 0.61 6.47
CA CYS A 66 14.66 -0.09 5.29
C CYS A 66 15.89 0.61 4.67
N PHE A 67 16.11 1.89 4.94
CA PHE A 67 17.15 2.72 4.32
C PHE A 67 18.08 3.39 5.32
N GLU A 68 17.60 3.63 6.53
CA GLU A 68 18.30 4.39 7.57
C GLU A 68 18.37 3.56 8.86
N ASP A 69 19.48 3.68 9.59
CA ASP A 69 19.59 3.11 10.94
C ASP A 69 18.95 4.09 11.94
N LEU A 70 17.82 3.68 12.50
CA LEU A 70 17.02 4.48 13.42
C LEU A 70 16.80 3.68 14.71
N ASP A 71 16.80 4.38 15.85
CA ASP A 71 16.38 3.73 17.08
C ASP A 71 14.90 3.34 16.99
N LYS A 72 14.55 2.28 17.72
CA LYS A 72 13.22 1.68 17.67
C LYS A 72 12.09 2.67 18.01
N ASN A 73 12.34 3.63 18.92
CA ASN A 73 11.31 4.59 19.31
C ASN A 73 11.01 5.55 18.16
N SER A 74 12.06 6.17 17.59
CA SER A 74 11.93 7.11 16.47
C SER A 74 11.33 6.45 15.25
N ALA A 75 11.81 5.25 14.91
CA ALA A 75 11.29 4.46 13.81
C ALA A 75 9.78 4.16 13.95
N SER A 76 9.37 3.67 15.12
CA SER A 76 7.97 3.33 15.39
C SER A 76 7.07 4.56 15.30
N ARG A 77 7.49 5.70 15.87
CA ARG A 77 6.71 6.96 15.80
C ARG A 77 6.53 7.45 14.37
N ILE A 78 7.62 7.55 13.61
CA ILE A 78 7.58 7.96 12.20
C ILE A 78 6.66 7.06 11.39
N HIS A 79 6.69 5.75 11.66
CA HIS A 79 5.85 4.81 10.95
C HIS A 79 4.38 4.90 11.34
N PHE A 80 4.07 5.03 12.64
CA PHE A 80 2.71 5.25 13.11
C PHE A 80 2.14 6.58 12.62
N ASP A 81 2.92 7.66 12.54
CA ASP A 81 2.46 8.92 11.96
C ASP A 81 2.04 8.76 10.49
N LYS A 82 2.75 7.92 9.71
CA LYS A 82 2.33 7.56 8.35
C LYS A 82 1.01 6.79 8.35
N ILE A 83 0.82 5.85 9.27
CA ILE A 83 -0.43 5.09 9.40
C ILE A 83 -1.59 6.03 9.77
N CYS A 84 -1.41 6.92 10.74
CA CYS A 84 -2.46 7.83 11.21
C CYS A 84 -2.85 8.90 10.19
N ASN A 85 -1.95 9.27 9.28
CA ASN A 85 -2.19 10.29 8.27
C ASN A 85 -3.43 9.95 7.42
N LEU A 86 -4.38 10.89 7.32
CA LEU A 86 -5.67 10.69 6.64
C LEU A 86 -5.55 10.48 5.12
N ASP A 87 -4.49 10.97 4.49
CA ASP A 87 -4.24 10.73 3.05
C ASP A 87 -3.78 9.30 2.75
N ASN A 88 -3.39 8.54 3.78
CA ASN A 88 -2.93 7.17 3.66
C ASN A 88 -4.07 6.21 4.02
N GLU A 89 -4.85 5.81 3.02
CA GLU A 89 -6.08 5.04 3.24
C GLU A 89 -5.87 3.53 3.31
N ILE A 90 -4.69 3.04 2.89
CA ILE A 90 -4.39 1.62 2.74
C ILE A 90 -3.14 1.28 3.54
N ILE A 91 -3.22 0.16 4.26
CA ILE A 91 -2.09 -0.50 4.92
C ILE A 91 -1.97 -1.90 4.36
N LEU A 92 -0.74 -2.32 4.07
CA LEU A 92 -0.43 -3.69 3.68
C LEU A 92 0.66 -4.25 4.59
N ILE A 93 0.33 -5.33 5.29
CA ILE A 93 1.28 -6.08 6.12
C ILE A 93 1.95 -7.16 5.28
N VAL A 94 3.28 -7.12 5.19
CA VAL A 94 4.09 -8.14 4.51
C VAL A 94 4.35 -9.30 5.49
N ASN A 95 3.34 -10.16 5.66
CA ASN A 95 3.37 -11.28 6.58
C ASN A 95 3.83 -12.59 5.90
N VAL A 96 5.09 -12.65 5.47
CA VAL A 96 5.68 -13.89 4.94
C VAL A 96 6.05 -14.88 6.04
N THR A 97 6.32 -16.13 5.66
CA THR A 97 6.86 -17.14 6.57
C THR A 97 8.17 -16.65 7.16
N LYS A 98 8.28 -16.73 8.49
CA LYS A 98 9.45 -16.28 9.24
C LYS A 98 9.82 -17.33 10.26
N ASN A 99 11.05 -17.83 10.23
CA ASN A 99 11.55 -18.86 11.15
C ASN A 99 10.63 -20.12 11.20
N GLY A 100 10.10 -20.54 10.05
CA GLY A 100 9.17 -21.67 9.96
C GLY A 100 7.73 -21.37 10.38
N ILE A 101 7.42 -20.15 10.83
CA ILE A 101 6.06 -19.73 11.20
C ILE A 101 5.41 -19.06 9.99
N GLU A 102 4.37 -19.69 9.46
CA GLU A 102 3.61 -19.17 8.32
C GLU A 102 2.81 -17.92 8.68
N ASN A 103 2.63 -17.04 7.69
CA ASN A 103 1.82 -15.83 7.80
C ASN A 103 2.19 -14.93 8.98
N TYR A 104 3.44 -15.01 9.46
CA TYR A 104 3.85 -14.45 10.75
C TYR A 104 3.57 -12.95 10.86
N ILE A 105 2.91 -12.57 11.96
CA ILE A 105 2.74 -11.17 12.37
C ILE A 105 3.43 -11.01 13.73
N GLY A 106 4.40 -10.09 13.78
CA GLY A 106 5.09 -9.75 15.03
C GLY A 106 4.33 -8.69 15.84
N PRO A 107 4.70 -8.47 17.11
CA PRO A 107 4.01 -7.50 17.98
C PRO A 107 3.93 -6.08 17.41
N ASN A 108 4.99 -5.61 16.74
CA ASN A 108 4.97 -4.28 16.11
C ASN A 108 3.93 -4.21 14.99
N SER A 109 3.89 -5.23 14.12
CA SER A 109 2.93 -5.26 13.02
C SER A 109 1.51 -5.52 13.47
N PHE A 110 1.31 -6.22 14.59
CA PHE A 110 -0.01 -6.28 15.20
C PHE A 110 -0.48 -4.90 15.70
N ALA A 111 0.42 -4.09 16.28
CA ALA A 111 0.11 -2.70 16.62
C ALA A 111 -0.18 -1.85 15.37
N GLU A 112 0.61 -1.98 14.30
CA GLU A 112 0.38 -1.32 13.01
C GLU A 112 -1.04 -1.61 12.47
N ILE A 113 -1.48 -2.87 12.57
CA ILE A 113 -2.84 -3.30 12.21
C ILE A 113 -3.89 -2.63 13.09
N ALA A 114 -3.69 -2.63 14.42
CA ALA A 114 -4.64 -2.03 15.35
C ALA A 114 -4.81 -0.52 15.11
N PHE A 115 -3.71 0.20 14.84
CA PHE A 115 -3.75 1.60 14.44
C PHE A 115 -4.47 1.77 13.09
N GLY A 116 -4.18 0.91 12.12
CA GLY A 116 -4.89 0.88 10.85
C GLY A 116 -6.40 0.76 11.00
N PHE A 117 -6.84 -0.20 11.82
CA PHE A 117 -8.24 -0.38 12.16
C PHE A 117 -8.84 0.88 12.82
N TYR A 118 -8.19 1.40 13.85
CA TYR A 118 -8.67 2.56 14.62
C TYR A 118 -8.82 3.82 13.75
N PHE A 119 -7.87 4.06 12.83
CA PHE A 119 -7.89 5.18 11.90
C PHE A 119 -8.67 4.90 10.60
N HIS A 120 -9.52 3.86 10.58
CA HIS A 120 -10.40 3.49 9.47
C HIS A 120 -9.66 3.23 8.14
N LYS A 121 -8.46 2.66 8.22
CA LYS A 121 -7.69 2.24 7.04
C LYS A 121 -8.22 0.92 6.51
N ARG A 122 -8.06 0.72 5.20
CA ARG A 122 -8.19 -0.61 4.60
C ARG A 122 -6.92 -1.39 4.92
N VAL A 123 -7.03 -2.37 5.80
CA VAL A 123 -5.90 -3.18 6.25
C VAL A 123 -5.88 -4.50 5.50
N TYR A 124 -4.78 -4.76 4.80
CA TYR A 124 -4.54 -5.98 4.05
C TYR A 124 -3.36 -6.77 4.61
N LEU A 125 -3.40 -8.09 4.45
CA LEU A 125 -2.25 -8.98 4.65
C LEU A 125 -1.78 -9.48 3.29
N LEU A 126 -0.47 -9.52 3.05
CA LEU A 126 0.07 -10.08 1.82
C LEU A 126 -0.36 -11.54 1.65
N ASN A 127 -0.24 -12.34 2.71
CA ASN A 127 -0.62 -13.75 2.73
C ASN A 127 -1.92 -13.97 3.51
N ASN A 128 -2.06 -15.12 4.17
CA ASN A 128 -3.27 -15.48 4.90
C ASN A 128 -3.29 -14.89 6.33
N ILE A 129 -4.37 -15.10 7.07
CA ILE A 129 -4.50 -14.74 8.48
C ILE A 129 -3.41 -15.42 9.32
N TYR A 130 -2.78 -14.66 10.22
CA TYR A 130 -1.90 -15.23 11.24
C TYR A 130 -2.73 -15.83 12.38
N LYS A 131 -2.75 -17.16 12.46
CA LYS A 131 -3.65 -17.91 13.36
C LYS A 131 -3.65 -17.43 14.82
N PRO A 132 -2.52 -17.09 15.45
CA PRO A 132 -2.52 -16.60 16.84
C PRO A 132 -3.27 -15.30 17.10
N TYR A 133 -3.58 -14.50 16.07
CA TYR A 133 -4.35 -13.25 16.18
C TYR A 133 -5.64 -13.29 15.36
N GLU A 134 -6.14 -14.50 15.05
CA GLU A 134 -7.28 -14.67 14.14
C GLU A 134 -8.53 -13.91 14.59
N ASP A 135 -8.87 -13.98 15.87
CA ASP A 135 -10.07 -13.33 16.43
C ASP A 135 -10.05 -11.82 16.22
N GLU A 136 -8.93 -11.15 16.51
CA GLU A 136 -8.79 -9.71 16.29
C GLU A 136 -8.73 -9.37 14.80
N LEU A 137 -7.98 -10.13 14.00
CA LEU A 137 -7.84 -9.86 12.56
C LEU A 137 -9.18 -9.99 11.82
N VAL A 138 -9.97 -11.02 12.15
CA VAL A 138 -11.31 -11.22 11.59
C VAL A 138 -12.28 -10.17 12.15
N GLY A 139 -12.24 -9.91 13.45
CA GLY A 139 -13.07 -8.90 14.12
C GLY A 139 -12.86 -7.49 13.56
N TRP A 140 -11.62 -7.13 13.23
CA TRP A 140 -11.26 -5.85 12.61
C TRP A 140 -11.38 -5.85 11.08
N LYS A 141 -11.88 -6.93 10.48
CA LYS A 141 -12.09 -7.07 9.03
C LYS A 141 -10.82 -6.89 8.20
N VAL A 142 -9.69 -7.36 8.72
CA VAL A 142 -8.42 -7.40 7.99
C VAL A 142 -8.54 -8.37 6.81
N THR A 143 -8.12 -7.94 5.62
CA THR A 143 -8.33 -8.70 4.38
C THR A 143 -7.06 -9.43 3.92
N PRO A 144 -7.02 -10.78 3.92
CA PRO A 144 -5.89 -11.51 3.37
C PRO A 144 -5.91 -11.52 1.83
N LEU A 145 -4.78 -11.18 1.21
CA LEU A 145 -4.64 -11.12 -0.25
C LEU A 145 -4.19 -12.46 -0.86
N LYS A 146 -3.69 -13.39 -0.05
CA LYS A 146 -3.18 -14.71 -0.50
C LYS A 146 -2.17 -14.58 -1.66
N GLY A 147 -1.30 -13.58 -1.58
CA GLY A 147 -0.28 -13.27 -2.57
C GLY A 147 -0.75 -12.44 -3.77
N ASN A 148 -2.06 -12.15 -3.90
CA ASN A 148 -2.59 -11.43 -5.06
C ASN A 148 -2.82 -9.94 -4.76
N LEU A 149 -1.82 -9.11 -5.09
CA LEU A 149 -1.87 -7.66 -4.90
C LEU A 149 -2.98 -6.95 -5.68
N LYS A 150 -3.51 -7.57 -6.76
CA LYS A 150 -4.60 -7.00 -7.57
C LYS A 150 -5.93 -6.93 -6.82
N LEU A 151 -6.04 -7.59 -5.66
CA LEU A 151 -7.23 -7.56 -4.82
C LEU A 151 -7.32 -6.30 -3.94
N ILE A 152 -6.27 -5.44 -3.94
CA ILE A 152 -6.31 -4.14 -3.28
C ILE A 152 -7.28 -3.23 -4.05
N LYS A 153 -8.31 -2.75 -3.34
CA LYS A 153 -9.29 -1.77 -3.80
C LYS A 153 -9.04 -0.43 -3.15
#